data_AF-A0A0K0FA78-F1
#
_entry.id   AF-A0A0K0FA78-F1
#
_cell.length_a   1.000
_cell.length_b   1.000
_cell.length_c   1.000
_cell.angle_alpha   90.00
_cell.angle_beta   90.00
_cell.angle_gamma   90.00
#
_symmetry.space_group_name_H-M   'P 1'
#
loop_
_entity.id
_entity.type
_entity.pdbx_description
1 polymer ?
#
loop_
_entity_poly.entity_id
_entity_poly.type
_entity_poly.pdbx_seq_one_letter_code
_entity_poly.pdbx_strand_id
1 'polypeptide(L)'
;MLLFLNFTLLLVIELHMTSSSNSTDNYKGSIYNKKVVSEKYFVAPKYKLATCAVHKSFSSMLTSILCYLDMENVFLKKFNHLAGFNFRFKACVNKKNNRLGSFGELIQIHGKGNKVNFLKTWKVIMIARNPIEGFISGFVHLCYKRAGTHHNHLCLKCDENFICFVNKLYNILTSGSYSRIHAYHPLKAHFYPQTLYV
;
A
#
# COMPACT_ATOMS: atom_id res chain seq x y z
N MET A 1 29.71 -37.71 -3.21
CA MET A 1 28.58 -37.63 -4.16
C MET A 1 27.49 -36.65 -3.73
N LEU A 2 27.07 -36.61 -2.45
CA LEU A 2 26.05 -35.64 -1.96
C LEU A 2 26.48 -34.17 -1.99
N LEU A 3 27.77 -33.86 -1.77
CA LEU A 3 28.28 -32.49 -1.80
C LEU A 3 28.21 -31.83 -3.18
N PHE A 4 28.41 -32.61 -4.25
CA PHE A 4 28.29 -32.11 -5.63
C PHE A 4 26.84 -31.78 -5.99
N LEU A 5 25.87 -32.57 -5.50
CA LEU A 5 24.44 -32.34 -5.76
C LEU A 5 23.93 -31.04 -5.13
N ASN A 6 24.39 -30.74 -3.91
CA ASN A 6 24.02 -29.50 -3.20
C ASN A 6 24.62 -28.25 -3.86
N PHE A 7 25.85 -28.34 -4.39
CA PHE A 7 26.49 -27.22 -5.08
C PHE A 7 25.80 -26.92 -6.42
N THR A 8 25.40 -27.95 -7.17
CA THR A 8 24.61 -27.76 -8.39
C THR A 8 23.22 -27.18 -8.11
N LEU A 9 22.59 -27.56 -6.99
CA LEU A 9 21.29 -27.01 -6.61
C LEU A 9 21.37 -25.52 -6.25
N LEU A 10 22.41 -25.11 -5.52
CA LEU A 10 22.66 -23.71 -5.17
C LEU A 10 22.90 -22.86 -6.42
N LEU A 11 23.74 -23.33 -7.36
CA LEU A 11 24.00 -22.64 -8.62
C LEU A 11 22.74 -22.48 -9.48
N VAL A 12 21.87 -23.50 -9.52
CA VAL A 12 20.60 -23.43 -10.25
C VAL A 12 19.65 -22.40 -9.62
N ILE A 13 19.58 -22.34 -8.29
CA ILE A 13 18.77 -21.32 -7.58
C ILE A 13 19.30 -19.91 -7.86
N GLU A 14 20.63 -19.73 -7.85
CA GLU A 14 21.28 -18.43 -8.07
C GLU A 14 21.09 -17.93 -9.52
N LEU A 15 21.16 -18.84 -10.50
CA LEU A 15 20.83 -18.59 -11.91
C LEU A 15 19.35 -18.24 -12.12
N HIS A 16 18.43 -18.88 -11.40
CA HIS A 16 17.01 -18.57 -11.47
C HIS A 16 16.68 -17.20 -10.88
N MET A 17 17.37 -16.83 -9.78
CA MET A 17 17.24 -15.51 -9.13
C MET A 17 17.75 -14.38 -10.03
N THR A 18 18.90 -14.58 -10.70
CA THR A 18 19.49 -13.59 -11.63
C THR A 18 18.71 -13.45 -12.96
N SER A 19 18.18 -14.56 -13.50
CA SER A 19 17.26 -14.53 -14.64
C SER A 19 16.00 -13.71 -14.36
N SER A 20 15.43 -13.82 -13.16
CA SER A 20 14.24 -13.06 -12.75
C SER A 20 14.48 -11.55 -12.58
N SER A 21 15.73 -11.15 -12.30
CA SER A 21 16.10 -9.74 -12.12
C SER A 21 16.25 -9.00 -13.45
N ASN A 22 16.77 -9.66 -14.50
CA ASN A 22 16.97 -9.04 -15.81
C ASN A 22 15.65 -8.79 -16.58
N SER A 23 14.60 -9.58 -16.32
CA SER A 23 13.28 -9.40 -16.95
C SER A 23 12.49 -8.20 -16.37
N THR A 24 12.76 -7.83 -15.12
CA THR A 24 12.00 -6.80 -14.39
C THR A 24 12.50 -5.36 -14.63
N ASP A 25 13.72 -5.18 -15.16
CA ASP A 25 14.33 -3.85 -15.29
C ASP A 25 13.75 -3.01 -16.45
N ASN A 26 13.32 -3.63 -17.56
CA ASN A 26 12.70 -2.89 -18.66
C ASN A 26 11.27 -2.41 -18.36
N TYR A 27 10.58 -3.05 -17.41
CA TYR A 27 9.23 -2.66 -16.99
C TYR A 27 9.21 -1.69 -15.81
N LYS A 28 10.28 -1.59 -15.02
CA LYS A 28 10.39 -0.67 -13.87
C LYS A 28 9.95 0.75 -14.24
N GLY A 29 10.56 1.38 -15.25
CA GLY A 29 10.34 2.80 -15.55
C GLY A 29 8.91 3.21 -15.93
N SER A 30 8.11 2.32 -16.54
CA SER A 30 6.73 2.61 -16.97
C SER A 30 5.70 2.43 -15.85
N ILE A 31 6.01 1.57 -14.88
CA ILE A 31 5.10 1.18 -13.79
C ILE A 31 5.12 2.22 -12.67
N TYR A 32 6.29 2.72 -12.29
CA TYR A 32 6.44 3.73 -11.23
C TYR A 32 5.95 5.13 -11.66
N ASN A 33 5.90 5.42 -12.97
CA ASN A 33 5.49 6.74 -13.47
C ASN A 33 3.96 6.95 -13.56
N LYS A 34 3.16 5.90 -13.40
CA LYS A 34 1.69 6.01 -13.32
C LYS A 34 1.26 5.61 -11.91
N LYS A 35 0.71 6.54 -11.13
CA LYS A 35 0.12 6.25 -9.80
C LYS A 35 -1.01 5.23 -9.92
N VAL A 36 -0.67 3.95 -9.80
CA VAL A 36 -1.61 2.82 -9.89
C VAL A 36 -2.51 2.78 -8.66
N VAL A 37 -1.95 3.13 -7.50
CA VAL A 37 -2.64 3.22 -6.22
C VAL A 37 -2.46 4.62 -5.62
N SER A 38 -3.53 5.18 -5.06
CA SER A 38 -3.47 6.50 -4.43
C SER A 38 -2.74 6.42 -3.09
N GLU A 39 -1.67 7.19 -2.97
CA GLU A 39 -1.07 7.54 -1.69
C GLU A 39 -1.97 8.49 -0.90
N LYS A 40 -1.89 8.39 0.44
CA LYS A 40 -2.49 9.35 1.36
C LYS A 40 -1.54 9.57 2.52
N TYR A 41 -1.09 10.80 2.71
CA TYR A 41 -0.30 11.18 3.87
C TYR A 41 -1.13 11.92 4.89
N PHE A 42 -0.90 11.58 6.16
CA PHE A 42 -1.37 12.34 7.32
C PHE A 42 -0.18 12.90 8.09
N VAL A 43 -0.32 14.09 8.65
CA VAL A 43 0.79 14.86 9.22
C VAL A 43 0.44 15.39 10.60
N ALA A 44 1.47 15.51 11.44
CA ALA A 44 1.42 16.22 12.72
C ALA A 44 2.58 17.23 12.73
N PRO A 45 2.38 18.45 12.18
CA PRO A 45 3.47 19.37 11.87
C PRO A 45 4.25 19.82 13.11
N LYS A 46 3.58 19.95 14.26
CA LYS A 46 4.20 20.26 15.56
C LYS A 46 5.36 19.31 15.89
N TYR A 47 5.26 18.05 15.49
CA TYR A 47 6.25 17.01 15.77
C TYR A 47 7.11 16.67 14.54
N LYS A 48 6.91 17.34 13.40
CA LYS A 48 7.55 17.01 12.11
C LYS A 48 7.38 15.53 11.73
N LEU A 49 6.19 14.99 12.00
CA LEU A 49 5.82 13.62 11.69
C LEU A 49 4.86 13.58 10.51
N ALA A 50 5.05 12.59 9.64
CA ALA A 50 4.09 12.22 8.61
C ALA A 50 3.95 10.71 8.54
N THR A 51 2.82 10.22 8.06
CA THR A 51 2.61 8.80 7.77
C THR A 51 1.97 8.60 6.42
N CYS A 52 2.42 7.58 5.67
CA CYS A 52 1.71 7.09 4.49
C CYS A 52 0.69 6.03 4.93
N ALA A 53 -0.59 6.32 4.72
CA ALA A 53 -1.70 5.45 5.10
C ALA A 53 -1.91 4.35 4.04
N VAL A 54 -1.10 3.30 4.11
CA VAL A 54 -1.25 2.09 3.29
C VAL A 54 -2.52 1.34 3.70
N HIS A 55 -3.42 1.12 2.76
CA HIS A 55 -4.68 0.42 3.05
C HIS A 55 -4.43 -0.93 3.73
N LYS A 56 -5.23 -1.23 4.76
CA LYS A 56 -5.20 -2.50 5.51
C LYS A 56 -3.88 -2.84 6.22
N SER A 57 -2.93 -1.91 6.28
CA SER A 57 -1.64 -2.06 7.00
C SER A 57 -1.56 -1.03 8.13
N PHE A 58 -2.32 -1.24 9.21
CA PHE A 58 -2.38 -0.36 10.39
C PHE A 58 -2.75 1.12 10.09
N SER A 59 -3.27 1.40 8.90
CA SER A 59 -3.50 2.77 8.42
C SER A 59 -4.54 3.54 9.22
N SER A 60 -5.60 2.88 9.71
CA SER A 60 -6.59 3.54 10.57
C SER A 60 -5.96 4.01 11.88
N MET A 61 -5.11 3.18 12.48
CA MET A 61 -4.45 3.51 13.75
C MET A 61 -3.39 4.60 13.54
N LEU A 62 -2.55 4.51 12.51
CA LEU A 62 -1.60 5.58 12.18
C LEU A 62 -2.32 6.90 11.92
N THR A 63 -3.40 6.87 11.14
CA THR A 63 -4.22 8.06 10.90
C THR A 63 -4.77 8.60 12.21
N SER A 64 -5.30 7.75 13.08
CA SER A 64 -5.81 8.15 14.40
C SER A 64 -4.74 8.83 15.25
N ILE A 65 -3.54 8.26 15.32
CA ILE A 65 -2.41 8.81 16.10
C ILE A 65 -2.06 10.19 15.56
N LEU A 66 -1.86 10.32 14.24
CA LEU A 66 -1.49 11.61 13.65
C LEU A 66 -2.61 12.66 13.79
N CYS A 67 -3.88 12.27 13.66
CA CYS A 67 -5.01 13.15 13.93
C CYS A 67 -5.05 13.62 15.40
N TYR A 68 -4.80 12.72 16.35
CA TYR A 68 -4.73 13.08 17.76
C TYR A 68 -3.58 14.05 18.02
N LEU A 69 -2.39 13.78 17.48
CA LEU A 69 -1.21 14.64 17.66
C LEU A 69 -1.37 16.03 17.03
N ASP A 70 -2.12 16.14 15.92
CA ASP A 70 -2.33 17.39 15.21
C ASP A 70 -3.48 18.24 15.78
N MET A 71 -4.52 17.60 16.33
CA MET A 71 -5.74 18.28 16.78
C MET A 71 -6.36 17.65 18.04
N GLU A 72 -5.52 17.41 19.05
CA GLU A 72 -5.82 16.73 20.32
C GLU A 72 -7.18 17.12 20.93
N ASN A 73 -7.41 18.40 21.21
CA ASN A 73 -8.64 18.86 21.84
C ASN A 73 -9.89 18.54 21.03
N VAL A 74 -9.80 18.60 19.70
CA VAL A 74 -10.92 18.29 18.80
C VAL A 74 -11.10 16.77 18.69
N PHE A 75 -10.00 16.02 18.71
CA PHE A 75 -10.02 14.56 18.69
C PHE A 75 -10.67 14.01 19.97
N LEU A 76 -10.22 14.45 21.15
CA LEU A 76 -10.71 13.97 22.45
C LEU A 76 -12.18 14.31 22.70
N LYS A 77 -12.70 15.41 22.12
CA LYS A 77 -14.13 15.72 22.15
C LYS A 77 -14.98 14.72 21.35
N LYS A 78 -14.38 14.03 20.37
CA LYS A 78 -15.10 13.11 19.48
C LYS A 78 -14.86 11.64 19.81
N PHE A 79 -13.67 11.31 20.30
CA PHE A 79 -13.23 9.95 20.55
C PHE A 79 -12.55 9.84 21.92
N ASN A 80 -12.97 8.88 22.72
CA ASN A 80 -12.37 8.61 24.03
C ASN A 80 -11.03 7.85 23.92
N HIS A 81 -10.83 7.11 22.81
CA HIS A 81 -9.64 6.31 22.55
C HIS A 81 -9.27 6.35 21.07
N LEU A 82 -7.98 6.13 20.77
CA LEU A 82 -7.47 6.04 19.38
C LEU A 82 -8.18 4.96 18.56
N ALA A 83 -8.51 3.82 19.18
CA ALA A 83 -9.24 2.73 18.52
C ALA A 83 -10.66 3.13 18.07
N GLY A 84 -11.23 4.20 18.62
CA GLY A 84 -12.54 4.73 18.22
C GLY A 84 -12.53 5.50 16.90
N PHE A 85 -11.35 5.84 16.37
CA PHE A 85 -11.23 6.60 15.13
C PHE A 85 -11.92 5.90 13.96
N ASN A 86 -12.58 6.69 13.14
CA ASN A 86 -13.07 6.26 11.85
C ASN A 86 -12.87 7.35 10.80
N PHE A 87 -12.74 6.94 9.53
CA PHE A 87 -12.51 7.84 8.40
C PHE A 87 -13.68 8.79 8.09
N ARG A 88 -14.81 8.73 8.82
CA ARG A 88 -15.88 9.74 8.73
C ARG A 88 -15.58 10.99 9.56
N PHE A 89 -14.48 11.00 10.33
CA PHE A 89 -14.00 12.19 11.04
C PHE A 89 -13.41 13.23 10.08
N LYS A 90 -14.31 13.95 9.40
CA LYS A 90 -13.96 14.93 8.35
C LYS A 90 -13.03 16.04 8.86
N ALA A 91 -13.12 16.40 10.14
CA ALA A 91 -12.30 17.45 10.73
C ALA A 91 -10.80 17.16 10.62
N CYS A 92 -10.37 15.89 10.70
CA CYS A 92 -8.99 15.50 10.39
C CYS A 92 -8.82 15.08 8.92
N VAL A 93 -9.71 14.21 8.41
CA VAL A 93 -9.53 13.57 7.09
C VAL A 93 -9.59 14.56 5.92
N ASN A 94 -10.31 15.66 6.08
CA ASN A 94 -10.47 16.70 5.07
C ASN A 94 -9.74 17.99 5.44
N LYS A 95 -8.93 18.00 6.52
CA LYS A 95 -8.15 19.17 6.90
C LYS A 95 -7.15 19.47 5.77
N LYS A 96 -7.24 20.70 5.25
CA LYS A 96 -6.34 21.22 4.22
C LYS A 96 -4.89 21.06 4.71
N ASN A 97 -3.99 20.64 3.83
CA ASN A 97 -2.57 20.38 4.10
C ASN A 97 -2.26 19.19 5.02
N ASN A 98 -3.28 18.49 5.52
CA ASN A 98 -3.12 17.30 6.36
C ASN A 98 -3.49 15.99 5.66
N ARG A 99 -4.14 16.07 4.49
CA ARG A 99 -4.34 14.95 3.59
C ARG A 99 -3.64 15.25 2.27
N LEU A 100 -2.47 14.66 2.07
CA LEU A 100 -1.66 14.90 0.87
C LEU A 100 -1.64 13.64 -0.01
N GLY A 101 -1.70 13.84 -1.32
CA GLY A 101 -1.81 12.78 -2.33
C GLY A 101 -0.48 12.29 -2.90
N SER A 102 0.65 12.79 -2.40
CA SER A 102 1.98 12.28 -2.72
C SER A 102 3.05 12.72 -1.74
N PHE A 103 4.16 11.98 -1.76
CA PHE A 103 5.39 12.40 -1.10
C PHE A 103 5.94 13.74 -1.60
N GLY A 104 5.81 14.02 -2.91
CA GLY A 104 6.20 15.30 -3.50
C GLY A 104 5.40 16.48 -2.93
N GLU A 105 4.09 16.34 -2.82
CA GLU A 105 3.20 17.34 -2.22
C GLU A 105 3.52 17.55 -0.72
N LEU A 106 3.84 16.47 0.00
CA LEU A 106 4.32 16.53 1.38
C LEU A 106 5.58 17.39 1.52
N ILE A 107 6.59 17.16 0.67
CA ILE A 107 7.81 17.97 0.65
C ILE A 107 7.51 19.41 0.25
N GLN A 108 6.63 19.62 -0.72
CA GLN A 108 6.30 20.96 -1.20
C GLN A 108 5.69 21.82 -0.09
N ILE A 109 4.72 21.27 0.65
CA ILE A 109 3.98 22.01 1.68
C ILE A 109 4.78 22.11 2.97
N HIS A 110 5.32 20.99 3.47
CA HIS A 110 5.92 20.92 4.80
C HIS A 110 7.45 21.07 4.79
N GLY A 111 8.08 20.80 3.65
CA GLY A 111 9.50 21.06 3.40
C GLY A 111 9.77 22.36 2.64
N LYS A 112 8.73 23.10 2.24
CA LYS A 112 8.84 24.30 1.38
C LYS A 112 9.62 24.03 0.08
N GLY A 113 9.44 22.83 -0.49
CA GLY A 113 10.19 22.35 -1.67
C GLY A 113 11.62 21.92 -1.40
N ASN A 114 12.18 22.17 -0.21
CA ASN A 114 13.53 21.74 0.14
C ASN A 114 13.54 20.27 0.62
N LYS A 115 13.67 19.35 -0.35
CA LYS A 115 13.72 17.90 -0.10
C LYS A 115 14.83 17.50 0.87
N VAL A 116 16.03 18.09 0.74
CA VAL A 116 17.19 17.72 1.58
C VAL A 116 16.93 18.08 3.05
N ASN A 117 16.45 19.29 3.30
CA ASN A 117 16.12 19.73 4.66
C ASN A 117 14.93 18.96 5.22
N PHE A 118 13.92 18.68 4.39
CA PHE A 118 12.76 17.89 4.79
C PHE A 118 13.20 16.50 5.28
N LEU A 119 13.98 15.76 4.48
CA LEU A 119 14.45 14.41 4.83
C LEU A 119 15.33 14.38 6.10
N LYS A 120 16.03 15.48 6.39
CA LYS A 120 16.82 15.62 7.63
C LYS A 120 15.96 15.88 8.87
N THR A 121 14.85 16.61 8.71
CA THR A 121 14.10 17.18 9.84
C THR A 121 12.75 16.53 10.11
N TRP A 122 12.15 15.89 9.10
CA TRP A 122 10.88 15.18 9.21
C TRP A 122 11.08 13.67 9.28
N LYS A 123 10.24 13.00 10.06
CA LYS A 123 10.16 11.53 10.06
C LYS A 123 8.88 11.10 9.36
N VAL A 124 9.04 10.31 8.31
CA VAL A 124 7.92 9.78 7.52
C VAL A 124 7.82 8.28 7.77
N ILE A 125 6.68 7.85 8.30
CA ILE A 125 6.44 6.48 8.76
C ILE A 125 5.51 5.78 7.79
N MET A 126 5.93 4.63 7.30
CA MET A 126 5.10 3.70 6.52
C MET A 126 5.18 2.35 7.19
N ILE A 127 4.02 1.76 7.49
CA ILE A 127 3.94 0.39 8.02
C ILE A 127 3.46 -0.51 6.90
N ALA A 128 4.29 -1.49 6.57
CA ALA A 128 4.01 -2.55 5.63
C ALA A 128 3.66 -3.83 6.39
N ARG A 129 2.56 -4.49 6.01
CA ARG A 129 2.25 -5.86 6.48
C ARG A 129 3.00 -6.89 5.63
N ASN A 130 3.28 -8.06 6.20
CA ASN A 130 3.72 -9.23 5.44
C ASN A 130 2.81 -9.45 4.21
N PRO A 131 3.38 -9.49 2.99
CA PRO A 131 2.60 -9.53 1.76
C PRO A 131 1.78 -10.81 1.61
N ILE A 132 2.29 -11.97 2.06
CA ILE A 132 1.61 -13.26 1.95
C ILE A 132 0.38 -13.28 2.86
N GLU A 133 0.53 -12.85 4.11
CA GLU A 133 -0.61 -12.79 5.03
C GLU A 133 -1.67 -11.76 4.58
N GLY A 134 -1.21 -10.60 4.10
CA GLY A 134 -2.09 -9.56 3.57
C GLY A 134 -2.90 -10.09 2.39
N PHE A 135 -2.24 -10.83 1.50
CA PHE A 135 -2.86 -11.48 0.35
C PHE A 135 -3.93 -12.49 0.75
N ILE A 136 -3.58 -13.47 1.59
CA ILE A 136 -4.51 -14.52 2.05
C ILE A 136 -5.70 -13.89 2.78
N SER A 137 -5.43 -12.93 3.67
CA SER A 137 -6.47 -12.20 4.39
C SER A 137 -7.41 -11.43 3.45
N GLY A 138 -6.86 -10.81 2.41
CA GLY A 138 -7.63 -10.12 1.38
C GLY A 138 -8.52 -11.06 0.58
N PHE A 139 -7.98 -12.22 0.20
CA PHE A 139 -8.71 -13.23 -0.57
C PHE A 139 -9.86 -13.82 0.25
N VAL A 140 -9.60 -14.24 1.49
CA VAL A 140 -10.67 -14.73 2.38
C VAL A 140 -11.74 -13.66 2.61
N HIS A 141 -11.33 -12.40 2.81
CA HIS A 141 -12.28 -11.31 3.04
C HIS A 141 -13.14 -11.00 1.82
N LEU A 142 -12.56 -10.98 0.62
CA LEU A 142 -13.25 -10.56 -0.60
C LEU A 142 -13.96 -11.72 -1.33
N CYS A 143 -13.42 -12.94 -1.23
CA CYS A 143 -13.83 -14.09 -2.04
C CYS A 143 -14.44 -15.27 -1.29
N TYR A 144 -14.24 -15.36 0.03
CA TYR A 144 -14.96 -16.35 0.85
C TYR A 144 -16.07 -15.70 1.66
N LYS A 145 -15.77 -14.60 2.37
CA LYS A 145 -16.71 -14.03 3.35
C LYS A 145 -17.73 -13.06 2.77
N ARG A 146 -17.42 -12.43 1.64
CA ARG A 146 -18.23 -11.31 1.13
C ARG A 146 -19.26 -11.81 0.13
N ALA A 147 -20.54 -11.76 0.47
CA ALA A 147 -21.62 -11.97 -0.50
C ALA A 147 -22.04 -10.65 -1.17
N GLY A 148 -22.59 -10.72 -2.39
CA GLY A 148 -23.24 -9.59 -3.07
C GLY A 148 -22.88 -9.40 -4.55
N THR A 149 -23.53 -8.43 -5.19
CA THR A 149 -23.48 -8.17 -6.66
C THR A 149 -22.09 -7.90 -7.22
N HIS A 150 -21.15 -7.43 -6.40
CA HIS A 150 -19.77 -7.15 -6.82
C HIS A 150 -18.77 -8.26 -6.47
N HIS A 151 -19.22 -9.34 -5.80
CA HIS A 151 -18.36 -10.45 -5.39
C HIS A 151 -17.57 -11.02 -6.56
N ASN A 152 -18.28 -11.37 -7.62
CA ASN A 152 -17.72 -11.99 -8.81
C ASN A 152 -16.61 -11.12 -9.45
N HIS A 153 -16.81 -9.80 -9.49
CA HIS A 153 -15.82 -8.87 -10.04
C HIS A 153 -14.60 -8.67 -9.12
N LEU A 154 -14.80 -8.62 -7.80
CA LEU A 154 -13.73 -8.49 -6.81
C LEU A 154 -12.85 -9.75 -6.75
N CYS A 155 -13.42 -10.90 -7.08
CA CYS A 155 -12.73 -12.18 -7.16
C CYS A 155 -12.33 -12.56 -8.58
N LEU A 156 -12.28 -11.58 -9.48
CA LEU A 156 -11.81 -11.76 -10.86
C LEU A 156 -12.53 -12.88 -11.61
N LYS A 157 -13.79 -13.16 -11.28
CA LYS A 157 -14.57 -14.30 -11.79
C LYS A 157 -13.92 -15.65 -11.52
N CYS A 158 -13.41 -15.83 -10.32
CA CYS A 158 -12.86 -17.08 -9.81
C CYS A 158 -13.59 -17.60 -8.58
N ASP A 159 -14.56 -16.84 -8.05
CA ASP A 159 -15.25 -17.15 -6.79
C ASP A 159 -14.23 -17.55 -5.69
N GLU A 160 -14.36 -18.75 -5.12
CA GLU A 160 -13.47 -19.28 -4.08
C GLU A 160 -12.22 -19.99 -4.61
N ASN A 161 -12.02 -20.06 -5.94
CA ASN A 161 -10.86 -20.73 -6.52
C ASN A 161 -9.59 -19.86 -6.42
N PHE A 162 -8.76 -20.17 -5.44
CA PHE A 162 -7.50 -19.46 -5.16
C PHE A 162 -6.51 -19.47 -6.34
N ILE A 163 -6.32 -20.63 -6.98
CA ILE A 163 -5.37 -20.78 -8.09
C ILE A 163 -5.80 -19.92 -9.29
N CYS A 164 -7.09 -19.94 -9.63
CA CYS A 164 -7.67 -19.08 -10.65
C CYS A 164 -7.41 -17.61 -10.33
N PHE A 165 -7.67 -17.20 -9.07
CA PHE A 165 -7.51 -15.82 -8.64
C PHE A 165 -6.06 -15.35 -8.77
N VAL A 166 -5.11 -16.14 -8.28
CA VAL A 166 -3.67 -15.83 -8.37
C VAL A 166 -3.24 -15.69 -9.83
N ASN A 167 -3.63 -16.60 -10.71
CA ASN A 167 -3.25 -16.56 -12.12
C ASN A 167 -3.82 -15.33 -12.83
N LYS A 168 -5.11 -15.00 -12.61
CA LYS A 168 -5.71 -13.81 -13.21
C LYS A 168 -5.11 -12.52 -12.68
N LEU A 169 -4.85 -12.45 -11.38
CA LEU A 169 -4.21 -11.28 -10.79
C LEU A 169 -2.78 -11.12 -11.31
N TYR A 170 -2.00 -12.20 -11.40
CA TYR A 170 -0.67 -12.18 -12.00
C TYR A 170 -0.71 -11.61 -13.41
N ASN A 171 -1.62 -12.11 -14.25
CA ASN A 171 -1.82 -11.59 -15.61
C ASN A 171 -2.20 -10.10 -15.63
N ILE A 172 -3.04 -9.63 -14.70
CA ILE A 172 -3.35 -8.20 -14.58
C ILE A 172 -2.09 -7.40 -14.22
N LEU A 173 -1.30 -7.88 -13.26
CA LEU A 173 -0.11 -7.19 -12.77
C LEU A 173 1.03 -7.16 -13.80
N THR A 174 1.17 -8.21 -14.61
CA THR A 174 2.18 -8.31 -15.68
C THR A 174 1.72 -7.69 -17.00
N SER A 175 0.42 -7.46 -17.17
CA SER A 175 -0.11 -6.76 -18.34
C SER A 175 0.24 -5.25 -18.36
N GLY A 176 -0.09 -4.60 -19.48
CA GLY A 176 0.13 -3.17 -19.68
C GLY A 176 -0.48 -2.27 -18.59
N SER A 177 -0.03 -1.02 -18.53
CA SER A 177 -0.45 -0.05 -17.49
C SER A 177 -1.97 0.19 -17.43
N TYR A 178 -2.68 0.01 -18.54
CA TYR A 178 -4.13 0.21 -18.65
C TYR A 178 -4.92 -0.72 -17.71
N SER A 179 -4.69 -2.03 -17.78
CA SER A 179 -5.41 -3.03 -16.97
C SER A 179 -5.20 -2.80 -15.47
N ARG A 180 -4.00 -2.36 -15.08
CA ARG A 180 -3.67 -2.10 -13.68
C ARG A 180 -4.41 -0.89 -13.10
N ILE A 181 -4.57 0.17 -13.89
CA ILE A 181 -5.26 1.39 -13.47
C ILE A 181 -6.76 1.14 -13.29
N HIS A 182 -7.37 0.43 -14.26
CA HIS A 182 -8.82 0.23 -14.34
C HIS A 182 -9.36 -0.87 -13.43
N ALA A 183 -8.49 -1.60 -12.74
CA ALA A 183 -8.93 -2.56 -11.73
C ALA A 183 -9.70 -1.88 -10.59
N TYR A 184 -10.69 -2.61 -10.06
CA TYR A 184 -11.53 -2.15 -8.97
C TYR A 184 -10.71 -1.70 -7.75
N HIS A 185 -11.06 -0.55 -7.17
CA HIS A 185 -10.33 0.03 -6.04
C HIS A 185 -10.14 -0.95 -4.86
N PRO A 186 -11.16 -1.74 -4.42
CA PRO A 186 -10.97 -2.71 -3.35
C PRO A 186 -9.97 -3.82 -3.71
N LEU A 187 -9.91 -4.26 -4.97
CA LEU A 187 -8.92 -5.23 -5.44
C LEU A 187 -7.51 -4.64 -5.29
N LYS A 188 -7.30 -3.42 -5.80
CA LYS A 188 -6.02 -2.71 -5.69
C LYS A 188 -5.57 -2.57 -4.23
N ALA A 189 -6.49 -2.17 -3.36
CA ALA A 189 -6.19 -1.94 -1.94
C ALA A 189 -5.85 -3.20 -1.13
N HIS A 190 -6.23 -4.40 -1.60
CA HIS A 190 -5.94 -5.66 -0.88
C HIS A 190 -4.78 -6.45 -1.49
N PHE A 191 -4.60 -6.38 -2.82
CA PHE A 191 -3.75 -7.32 -3.53
C PHE A 191 -2.61 -6.69 -4.33
N TYR A 192 -2.63 -5.38 -4.55
CA TYR A 192 -1.55 -4.77 -5.31
C TYR A 192 -0.30 -4.66 -4.42
N PRO A 193 0.90 -4.92 -4.97
CA PRO A 193 2.14 -4.77 -4.24
C PRO A 193 2.24 -3.39 -3.60
N GLN A 194 2.67 -3.35 -2.34
CA GLN A 194 2.84 -2.10 -1.59
C GLN A 194 3.91 -1.18 -2.23
N THR A 195 4.82 -1.74 -3.02
CA THR A 195 5.77 -0.99 -3.83
C THR A 195 5.12 -0.12 -4.90
N LEU A 196 3.84 -0.36 -5.25
CA LEU A 196 3.09 0.51 -6.16
C LEU A 196 2.45 1.73 -5.48
N TYR A 197 2.68 1.90 -4.17
CA TYR A 197 2.31 3.09 -3.41
C TYR A 197 3.48 4.10 -3.28
N VAL A 198 4.67 3.78 -3.79
CA VAL A 198 5.90 4.57 -3.58
C VAL A 198 6.53 4.93 -4.92
#